data_AF-A0A4R8T234-F1
#
_entry.id   AF-A0A4R8T234-F1
#
_cell.length_a   1.000
_cell.length_b   1.000
_cell.length_c   1.000
_cell.angle_alpha   90.00
_cell.angle_beta   90.00
_cell.angle_gamma   90.00
#
_symmetry.space_group_name_H-M   'P 1'
#
loop_
_entity.id
_entity.type
_entity.pdbx_description
1 polymer ?
#
loop_
_entity_poly.entity_id
_entity_poly.type
_entity_poly.pdbx_seq_one_letter_code
_entity_poly.pdbx_strand_id
1 'polypeptide(L)'
;MAQLNEALRHLPPVSKLHIAGPEVKRLCSVISTSYSLRQSLETMLAQAQQLVEIYPDTISLAVTHDDVAQCTLTNCIHTYKPHPDLGQDPFELAAHRSAPLDFLLLNQLVSCHYRLYDITELFLFHIHLCFKLSISSNPGEVHQFEIPQLRIGSFTPSPRFSPSIITTVLIDQQSSLASFLASLQIALHGTSGRESQVLTMECDMLKDRAESIAGRLVKFRDASNKSGLVS
;
A
#
# COMPACT_ATOMS: atom_id res chain seq x y z
N MET A 1 -3.46 -1.81 -9.82
CA MET A 1 -2.46 -0.83 -10.31
C MET A 1 -3.05 0.33 -11.13
N ALA A 2 -3.78 0.11 -12.24
CA ALA A 2 -4.31 1.21 -13.07
C ALA A 2 -5.22 2.18 -12.30
N GLN A 3 -6.12 1.64 -11.46
CA GLN A 3 -7.01 2.43 -10.61
C GLN A 3 -6.25 3.26 -9.56
N LEU A 4 -5.18 2.72 -8.98
CA LEU A 4 -4.31 3.44 -8.05
C LEU A 4 -3.59 4.61 -8.75
N ASN A 5 -3.06 4.38 -9.95
CA ASN A 5 -2.42 5.44 -10.73
C ASN A 5 -3.39 6.55 -11.11
N GLU A 6 -4.66 6.20 -11.39
CA GLU A 6 -5.69 7.18 -11.65
C GLU A 6 -6.04 7.98 -10.40
N ALA A 7 -6.25 7.31 -9.25
CA ALA A 7 -6.50 7.99 -7.98
C ALA A 7 -5.39 8.99 -7.60
N LEU A 8 -4.14 8.64 -7.90
CA LEU A 8 -2.97 9.49 -7.67
C LEU A 8 -3.01 10.79 -8.49
N ARG A 9 -3.47 10.74 -9.75
CA ARG A 9 -3.57 11.92 -10.63
C ARG A 9 -4.61 12.92 -10.17
N HIS A 10 -5.62 12.44 -9.47
CA HIS A 10 -6.72 13.25 -8.92
C HIS A 10 -6.42 13.83 -7.54
N LEU A 11 -5.21 13.63 -6.99
CA LEU A 11 -4.76 14.28 -5.76
C LEU A 11 -3.89 15.52 -6.08
N PRO A 12 -4.17 16.68 -5.45
CA PRO A 12 -3.32 17.86 -5.62
C PRO A 12 -1.90 17.64 -5.07
N PRO A 13 -0.84 18.00 -5.81
CA PRO A 13 0.52 17.91 -5.30
C PRO A 13 0.74 18.96 -4.20
N VAL A 14 0.70 18.56 -2.93
CA VAL A 14 0.84 19.46 -1.76
C VAL A 14 2.10 20.32 -1.85
N SER A 15 3.21 19.78 -2.35
CA SER A 15 4.48 20.49 -2.50
C SER A 15 4.43 21.68 -3.47
N LYS A 16 3.42 21.74 -4.35
CA LYS A 16 3.24 22.83 -5.31
C LYS A 16 2.19 23.85 -4.84
N LEU A 17 1.58 23.64 -3.67
CA LEU A 17 0.59 24.54 -3.13
C LEU A 17 1.29 25.72 -2.43
N HIS A 18 1.36 26.86 -3.13
CA HIS A 18 1.83 28.13 -2.58
C HIS A 18 0.66 29.09 -2.49
N ILE A 19 0.27 29.46 -1.26
CA ILE A 19 -0.83 30.40 -1.04
C ILE A 19 -0.62 31.27 0.19
N ALA A 20 -1.07 32.52 0.10
CA ALA A 20 -1.18 33.40 1.25
C ALA A 20 -2.39 32.99 2.10
N GLY A 21 -2.25 32.99 3.44
CA GLY A 21 -3.34 32.63 4.36
C GLY A 21 -4.72 33.25 4.07
N PRO A 22 -4.82 34.54 3.68
CA PRO A 22 -6.10 35.16 3.33
C PRO A 22 -6.82 34.55 2.10
N GLU A 23 -6.11 33.82 1.23
CA GLU A 23 -6.65 33.27 -0.02
C GLU A 23 -7.12 31.81 0.11
N VAL A 24 -7.12 31.24 1.32
CA VAL A 24 -7.44 29.83 1.57
C VAL A 24 -8.79 29.39 0.98
N LYS A 25 -9.83 30.25 1.04
CA LYS A 25 -11.14 29.97 0.41
C LYS A 25 -11.03 29.73 -1.10
N ARG A 26 -10.18 30.51 -1.79
CA ARG A 26 -9.93 30.35 -3.23
C ARG A 26 -9.23 29.02 -3.51
N LEU A 27 -8.27 28.61 -2.67
CA LEU A 27 -7.63 27.31 -2.82
C LEU A 27 -8.60 26.15 -2.59
N CYS A 28 -9.44 26.22 -1.57
CA CYS A 28 -10.47 25.20 -1.35
C CYS A 28 -11.37 25.04 -2.58
N SER A 29 -11.76 26.15 -3.21
CA SER A 29 -12.53 26.13 -4.44
C SER A 29 -11.75 25.53 -5.62
N VAL A 30 -10.48 25.90 -5.81
CA VAL A 30 -9.65 25.33 -6.90
C VAL A 30 -9.45 23.83 -6.69
N ILE A 31 -9.22 23.41 -5.45
CA ILE A 31 -9.07 22.00 -5.10
C ILE A 31 -10.37 21.25 -5.39
N SER A 32 -11.53 21.79 -4.99
CA SER A 32 -12.81 21.10 -5.21
C SER A 32 -13.21 21.02 -6.69
N THR A 33 -12.84 22.01 -7.52
CA THR A 33 -13.19 22.01 -8.95
C THR A 33 -12.21 21.21 -9.80
N SER A 34 -10.93 21.23 -9.46
CA SER A 34 -9.87 20.67 -10.32
C SER A 34 -9.45 19.25 -9.92
N TYR A 35 -9.84 18.79 -8.73
CA TYR A 35 -9.42 17.51 -8.19
C TYR A 35 -10.61 16.72 -7.64
N SER A 36 -10.64 15.42 -7.95
CA SER A 36 -11.70 14.51 -7.51
C SER A 36 -11.32 13.83 -6.20
N LEU A 37 -11.13 14.61 -5.12
CA LEU A 37 -10.67 14.11 -3.82
C LEU A 37 -11.53 12.97 -3.28
N ARG A 38 -12.86 13.09 -3.42
CA ARG A 38 -13.80 12.04 -3.00
C ARG A 38 -13.53 10.73 -3.74
N GLN A 39 -13.44 10.78 -5.06
CA GLN A 39 -13.23 9.59 -5.88
C GLN A 39 -11.86 8.97 -5.61
N SER A 40 -10.81 9.79 -5.42
CA SER A 40 -9.49 9.31 -5.02
C SER A 40 -9.54 8.57 -3.69
N LEU A 41 -10.26 9.10 -2.70
CA LEU A 41 -10.41 8.46 -1.38
C LEU A 41 -11.17 7.16 -1.44
N GLU A 42 -12.32 7.13 -2.11
CA GLU A 42 -13.11 5.92 -2.30
C GLU A 42 -12.30 4.85 -3.06
N THR A 43 -11.56 5.26 -4.09
CA THR A 43 -10.67 4.36 -4.84
C THR A 43 -9.53 3.84 -3.98
N MET A 44 -8.87 4.70 -3.20
CA MET A 44 -7.79 4.30 -2.30
C MET A 44 -8.28 3.29 -1.26
N LEU A 45 -9.42 3.55 -0.62
CA LEU A 45 -10.03 2.65 0.38
C LEU A 45 -10.41 1.31 -0.23
N ALA A 46 -11.03 1.31 -1.41
CA ALA A 46 -11.41 0.09 -2.12
C ALA A 46 -10.18 -0.73 -2.56
N GLN A 47 -9.14 -0.06 -3.07
CA GLN A 47 -7.90 -0.73 -3.48
C GLN A 47 -7.08 -1.24 -2.29
N ALA A 48 -7.08 -0.54 -1.16
CA ALA A 48 -6.50 -1.03 0.08
C ALA A 48 -7.19 -2.31 0.54
N GLN A 49 -8.52 -2.31 0.54
CA GLN A 49 -9.31 -3.49 0.90
C GLN A 49 -9.05 -4.66 -0.04
N GLN A 50 -9.07 -4.42 -1.36
CA GLN A 50 -8.77 -5.44 -2.35
C GLN A 50 -7.36 -6.01 -2.17
N LEU A 51 -6.37 -5.16 -1.88
CA LEU A 51 -5.01 -5.60 -1.65
C LEU A 51 -4.92 -6.48 -0.39
N VAL A 52 -5.62 -6.12 0.68
CA VAL A 52 -5.72 -6.92 1.91
C VAL A 52 -6.31 -8.30 1.63
N GLU A 53 -7.34 -8.37 0.78
CA GLU A 53 -8.02 -9.62 0.44
C GLU A 53 -7.15 -10.55 -0.42
N ILE A 54 -6.45 -10.03 -1.42
CA ILE A 54 -5.66 -10.87 -2.34
C ILE A 54 -4.28 -11.24 -1.81
N TYR A 55 -3.76 -10.52 -0.80
CA TYR A 55 -2.37 -10.69 -0.33
C TYR A 55 -2.06 -12.14 0.09
N PRO A 56 -2.86 -12.79 0.97
CA PRO A 56 -2.56 -14.13 1.47
C PRO A 56 -2.52 -15.16 0.34
N ASP A 57 -3.53 -15.15 -0.53
CA ASP A 57 -3.63 -16.07 -1.66
C ASP A 57 -2.50 -15.85 -2.65
N THR A 58 -2.10 -14.59 -2.89
CA THR A 58 -0.99 -14.26 -3.79
C THR A 58 0.34 -14.76 -3.24
N ILE A 59 0.61 -14.63 -1.94
CA ILE A 59 1.79 -15.24 -1.31
C ILE A 59 1.72 -16.77 -1.47
N SER A 60 0.58 -17.38 -1.15
CA SER A 60 0.44 -18.84 -1.23
C SER A 60 0.63 -19.38 -2.65
N LEU A 61 0.20 -18.65 -3.67
CA LEU A 61 0.39 -19.03 -5.07
C LEU A 61 1.84 -18.81 -5.52
N ALA A 62 2.49 -17.77 -5.00
CA ALA A 62 3.86 -17.46 -5.36
C ALA A 62 4.87 -18.43 -4.72
N VAL A 63 4.55 -19.04 -3.59
CA VAL A 63 5.44 -20.00 -2.92
C VAL A 63 5.12 -21.41 -3.43
N THR A 64 5.94 -21.92 -4.35
CA THR A 64 5.85 -23.31 -4.82
C THR A 64 6.46 -24.25 -3.79
N HIS A 65 5.62 -25.11 -3.22
CA HIS A 65 6.06 -26.29 -2.47
C HIS A 65 6.34 -27.44 -3.44
N ASP A 66 7.37 -27.30 -4.28
CA ASP A 66 7.89 -28.48 -4.97
C ASP A 66 8.64 -29.32 -3.96
N ASP A 67 7.93 -30.27 -3.34
CA ASP A 67 8.58 -31.43 -2.75
C ASP A 67 9.43 -32.05 -3.85
N VAL A 68 10.76 -31.91 -3.73
CA VAL A 68 11.70 -32.48 -4.69
C VAL A 68 11.43 -33.98 -4.73
N ALA A 69 10.68 -34.41 -5.75
CA ALA A 69 10.33 -35.81 -5.91
C ALA A 69 11.64 -36.58 -6.04
N GLN A 70 11.95 -37.41 -5.04
CA GLN A 70 13.13 -38.26 -5.10
C GLN A 70 12.97 -39.17 -6.32
N CYS A 71 13.82 -39.01 -7.33
CA CYS A 71 13.74 -39.85 -8.51
C CYS A 71 14.03 -41.30 -8.12
N THR A 72 13.03 -42.17 -8.30
CA THR A 72 13.13 -43.61 -8.04
C THR A 72 13.49 -44.42 -9.27
N LEU A 73 13.56 -43.78 -10.46
CA LEU A 73 13.87 -44.44 -11.72
C LEU A 73 15.35 -44.79 -11.83
N THR A 74 15.64 -46.07 -12.09
CA THR A 74 16.98 -46.53 -12.44
C THR A 74 17.38 -46.02 -13.83
N ASN A 75 18.65 -45.60 -13.98
CA ASN A 75 19.17 -44.97 -15.19
C ASN A 75 18.44 -43.67 -15.61
N CYS A 76 18.09 -42.84 -14.61
CA CYS A 76 17.54 -41.49 -14.78
C CYS A 76 18.34 -40.66 -15.80
N ILE A 77 17.75 -39.98 -16.78
CA ILE A 77 18.47 -39.06 -17.69
C ILE A 77 19.24 -37.95 -16.95
N HIS A 78 18.76 -37.54 -15.77
CA HIS A 78 19.39 -36.56 -14.89
C HIS A 78 20.52 -37.14 -14.00
N THR A 79 20.81 -38.44 -14.11
CA THR A 79 21.96 -39.07 -13.45
C THR A 79 23.19 -39.16 -14.35
N TYR A 80 23.04 -38.89 -15.65
CA TYR A 80 24.14 -38.85 -16.59
C TYR A 80 24.89 -37.53 -16.47
N LYS A 81 26.22 -37.56 -16.57
CA LYS A 81 27.02 -36.33 -16.56
C LYS A 81 26.79 -35.52 -17.84
N PRO A 82 26.77 -34.18 -17.76
CA PRO A 82 26.70 -33.33 -18.93
C PRO A 82 27.95 -33.47 -19.80
N HIS A 83 27.81 -33.17 -21.09
CA HIS A 83 28.94 -33.17 -22.01
C HIS A 83 29.94 -32.06 -21.63
N PRO A 84 31.26 -32.33 -21.57
CA PRO A 84 32.26 -31.38 -21.08
C PRO A 84 32.22 -30.02 -21.80
N ASP A 85 32.00 -30.04 -23.12
CA ASP A 85 31.98 -28.84 -23.96
C ASP A 85 30.69 -28.02 -23.85
N LEU A 86 29.61 -28.58 -23.28
CA LEU A 86 28.32 -27.89 -23.11
C LEU A 86 28.18 -27.23 -21.73
N GLY A 87 29.16 -27.43 -20.84
CA GLY A 87 29.22 -26.75 -19.55
C GLY A 87 28.26 -27.32 -18.50
N GLN A 88 27.40 -26.46 -17.94
CA GLN A 88 26.54 -26.76 -16.78
C GLN A 88 25.44 -27.78 -17.11
N ASP A 89 25.09 -28.62 -16.13
CA ASP A 89 24.05 -29.62 -16.25
C ASP A 89 22.67 -28.97 -16.45
N PRO A 90 21.88 -29.38 -17.46
CA PRO A 90 20.59 -28.77 -17.75
C PRO A 90 19.55 -29.00 -16.64
N PHE A 91 19.64 -30.08 -15.86
CA PHE A 91 18.77 -30.33 -14.71
C PHE A 91 19.16 -29.47 -13.52
N GLU A 92 20.46 -29.23 -13.28
CA GLU A 92 20.90 -28.24 -12.28
C GLU A 92 20.46 -26.82 -12.66
N LEU A 93 20.67 -26.43 -13.93
CA LEU A 93 20.23 -25.14 -14.47
C LEU A 93 18.72 -24.96 -14.42
N ALA A 94 17.96 -26.01 -14.74
CA ALA A 94 16.51 -26.01 -14.66
C ALA A 94 16.04 -25.99 -13.20
N ALA A 95 16.67 -26.72 -12.28
CA ALA A 95 16.36 -26.71 -10.86
C ALA A 95 16.55 -25.31 -10.24
N HIS A 96 17.56 -24.56 -10.70
CA HIS A 96 17.74 -23.16 -10.32
C HIS A 96 16.68 -22.21 -10.93
N ARG A 97 16.01 -22.62 -12.01
CA ARG A 97 14.97 -21.84 -12.71
C ARG A 97 13.55 -22.24 -12.34
N SER A 98 13.32 -23.44 -11.83
CA SER A 98 12.16 -23.80 -11.02
C SER A 98 12.34 -23.13 -9.67
N ALA A 99 12.24 -21.80 -9.64
CA ALA A 99 12.33 -21.06 -8.42
C ALA A 99 11.20 -21.54 -7.49
N PRO A 100 11.46 -21.79 -6.20
CA PRO A 100 10.42 -22.04 -5.21
C PRO A 100 9.52 -20.82 -4.99
N LEU A 101 9.80 -19.72 -5.69
CA LEU A 101 9.14 -18.44 -5.59
C LEU A 101 8.88 -17.85 -6.98
N ASP A 102 7.63 -17.49 -7.25
CA ASP A 102 7.24 -16.62 -8.37
C ASP A 102 7.57 -15.16 -8.02
N PHE A 103 8.82 -14.78 -8.28
CA PHE A 103 9.28 -13.40 -8.04
C PHE A 103 8.49 -12.37 -8.85
N LEU A 104 7.97 -12.71 -10.03
CA LEU A 104 7.21 -11.75 -10.84
C LEU A 104 5.89 -11.40 -10.14
N LEU A 105 5.17 -12.41 -9.66
CA LEU A 105 3.94 -12.23 -8.92
C LEU A 105 4.16 -11.45 -7.62
N LEU A 106 5.22 -11.78 -6.87
CA LEU A 106 5.57 -11.09 -5.63
C LEU A 106 5.96 -9.62 -5.87
N ASN A 107 6.77 -9.34 -6.88
CA ASN A 107 7.14 -7.98 -7.25
C ASN A 107 5.91 -7.14 -7.67
N GLN A 108 4.95 -7.76 -8.37
CA GLN A 108 3.70 -7.08 -8.73
C GLN A 108 2.85 -6.75 -7.49
N LEU A 109 2.78 -7.67 -6.53
CA LEU A 109 2.08 -7.48 -5.25
C LEU A 109 2.71 -6.33 -4.45
N VAL A 110 4.03 -6.38 -4.25
CA VAL A 110 4.81 -5.36 -3.54
C VAL A 110 4.70 -4.00 -4.24
N SER A 111 4.74 -3.97 -5.58
CA SER A 111 4.54 -2.73 -6.35
C SER A 111 3.16 -2.11 -6.10
N CYS A 112 2.10 -2.93 -6.03
CA CYS A 112 0.76 -2.44 -5.70
C CYS A 112 0.70 -1.84 -4.29
N HIS A 113 1.37 -2.48 -3.34
CA HIS A 113 1.50 -2.01 -1.96
C HIS A 113 2.21 -0.66 -1.88
N TYR A 114 3.35 -0.52 -2.55
CA TYR A 114 4.08 0.76 -2.66
C TYR A 114 3.19 1.88 -3.21
N ARG A 115 2.49 1.61 -4.32
CA ARG A 115 1.64 2.62 -4.94
C ARG A 115 0.49 3.03 -4.03
N LEU A 116 -0.10 2.09 -3.30
CA LEU A 116 -1.10 2.42 -2.29
C LEU A 116 -0.52 3.33 -1.21
N TYR A 117 0.67 3.04 -0.70
CA TYR A 117 1.33 3.85 0.31
C TYR A 117 1.66 5.26 -0.20
N ASP A 118 2.08 5.43 -1.46
CA ASP A 118 2.29 6.76 -2.04
C ASP A 118 1.02 7.63 -2.00
N ILE A 119 -0.12 7.03 -2.32
CA ILE A 119 -1.43 7.71 -2.29
C ILE A 119 -1.82 8.04 -0.85
N THR A 120 -1.65 7.08 0.08
CA THR A 120 -1.92 7.28 1.50
C THR A 120 -1.07 8.39 2.09
N GLU A 121 0.21 8.48 1.73
CA GLU A 121 1.09 9.55 2.20
C GLU A 121 0.68 10.93 1.69
N LEU A 122 0.32 11.04 0.40
CA LEU A 122 -0.22 12.27 -0.16
C LEU A 122 -1.51 12.69 0.52
N PHE A 123 -2.39 11.73 0.81
CA PHE A 123 -3.59 12.00 1.58
C PHE A 123 -3.26 12.50 2.99
N LEU A 124 -2.30 11.88 3.69
CA LEU A 124 -1.85 12.35 5.00
C LEU A 124 -1.25 13.77 4.94
N PHE A 125 -0.54 14.12 3.87
CA PHE A 125 -0.08 15.50 3.68
C PHE A 125 -1.23 16.48 3.51
N HIS A 126 -2.31 16.09 2.81
CA HIS A 126 -3.52 16.89 2.74
C HIS A 126 -4.21 17.04 4.09
N ILE A 127 -4.32 15.96 4.87
CA ILE A 127 -4.86 16.02 6.23
C ILE A 127 -4.08 17.05 7.06
N HIS A 128 -2.74 16.97 7.04
CA HIS A 128 -1.89 17.90 7.77
C HIS A 128 -2.07 19.35 7.29
N LEU A 129 -2.18 19.56 5.97
CA LEU A 129 -2.44 20.88 5.40
C LEU A 129 -3.78 21.42 5.89
N CYS A 130 -4.86 20.62 5.82
CA CYS A 130 -6.17 21.00 6.31
C CYS A 130 -6.14 21.38 7.80
N PHE A 131 -5.44 20.61 8.62
CA PHE A 131 -5.28 20.89 10.06
C PHE A 131 -4.47 22.18 10.31
N LYS A 132 -3.42 22.43 9.52
CA LYS A 132 -2.66 23.67 9.59
C LYS A 132 -3.52 24.89 9.22
N LEU A 133 -4.37 24.75 8.21
CA LEU A 133 -5.30 25.80 7.77
C LEU A 133 -6.38 26.08 8.82
N SER A 134 -6.95 25.03 9.44
CA SER A 134 -7.98 25.21 10.47
C SER A 134 -7.45 25.95 11.71
N ILE A 135 -6.20 25.73 12.11
CA ILE A 135 -5.57 26.44 13.22
C ILE A 135 -5.23 27.90 12.85
N SER A 136 -4.85 28.14 11.59
CA SER A 136 -4.41 29.46 11.13
C SER A 136 -5.57 30.41 10.76
N SER A 137 -6.80 29.91 10.77
CA SER A 137 -8.00 30.68 10.43
C SER A 137 -8.41 31.60 11.59
N ASN A 138 -8.93 32.80 11.30
CA ASN A 138 -9.29 33.76 12.33
C ASN A 138 -10.37 33.18 13.28
N PRO A 139 -10.26 33.40 14.60
CA PRO A 139 -11.28 32.97 15.56
C PRO A 139 -12.62 33.64 15.22
N GLY A 140 -13.58 32.84 14.74
CA GLY A 140 -14.91 33.30 14.32
C GLY A 140 -15.28 32.92 12.88
N GLU A 141 -14.31 32.59 12.01
CA GLU A 141 -14.62 31.99 10.70
C GLU A 141 -14.88 30.49 10.85
N VAL A 142 -16.14 30.13 11.12
CA VAL A 142 -16.57 28.73 11.04
C VAL A 142 -16.61 28.34 9.56
N HIS A 143 -15.56 27.69 9.08
CA HIS A 143 -15.61 27.03 7.79
C HIS A 143 -16.49 25.78 7.91
N GLN A 144 -17.76 25.90 7.51
CA GLN A 144 -18.62 24.75 7.31
C GLN A 144 -18.14 24.02 6.06
N PHE A 145 -17.35 22.97 6.25
CA PHE A 145 -17.02 22.04 5.19
C PHE A 145 -18.15 21.02 5.09
N GLU A 146 -18.77 20.90 3.92
CA GLU A 146 -19.60 19.73 3.64
C GLU A 146 -18.71 18.49 3.73
N ILE A 147 -19.01 17.60 4.68
CA ILE A 147 -18.34 16.31 4.79
C ILE A 147 -18.91 15.44 3.66
N PRO A 148 -18.12 15.10 2.62
CA PRO A 148 -18.62 14.26 1.55
C PRO A 148 -18.96 12.88 2.11
N GLN A 149 -20.10 12.34 1.70
CA GLN A 149 -20.48 10.98 2.04
C GLN A 149 -19.56 10.01 1.30
N LEU A 150 -18.57 9.47 2.02
CA LEU A 150 -17.62 8.49 1.48
C LEU A 150 -18.24 7.10 1.47
N ARG A 151 -17.88 6.29 0.48
CA ARG A 151 -18.24 4.86 0.42
C ARG A 151 -17.01 3.98 0.58
N ILE A 152 -17.16 2.91 1.37
CA ILE A 152 -16.20 1.81 1.45
C ILE A 152 -16.92 0.58 0.87
N GLY A 153 -16.68 0.29 -0.42
CA GLY A 153 -17.46 -0.73 -1.13
C GLY A 153 -18.95 -0.39 -1.14
N SER A 154 -19.79 -1.27 -0.57
CA SER A 154 -21.23 -1.05 -0.42
C SER A 154 -21.61 -0.28 0.86
N PHE A 155 -20.68 -0.14 1.81
CA PHE A 155 -20.93 0.52 3.09
C PHE A 155 -20.78 2.03 2.96
N THR A 156 -21.72 2.76 3.56
CA THR A 156 -21.71 4.22 3.61
C THR A 156 -21.86 4.68 5.05
N PRO A 157 -20.77 5.13 5.73
CA PRO A 157 -20.86 5.65 7.08
C PRO A 157 -21.78 6.87 7.17
N SER A 158 -22.41 7.04 8.34
CA SER A 158 -23.13 8.27 8.65
C SER A 158 -22.16 9.47 8.58
N PRO A 159 -22.53 10.60 7.95
CA PRO A 159 -21.65 11.77 7.81
C PRO A 159 -21.03 12.23 9.14
N ARG A 160 -21.79 12.13 10.24
CA ARG A 160 -21.37 12.53 11.59
C ARG A 160 -20.18 11.73 12.12
N PHE A 161 -20.11 10.44 11.80
CA PHE A 161 -19.06 9.53 12.28
C PHE A 161 -18.05 9.18 11.20
N SER A 162 -18.23 9.71 9.98
CA SER A 162 -17.42 9.37 8.81
C SER A 162 -15.92 9.59 9.06
N PRO A 163 -15.44 10.73 9.59
CA PRO A 163 -14.01 10.93 9.83
C PRO A 163 -13.41 9.89 10.80
N SER A 164 -14.10 9.59 11.91
CA SER A 164 -13.66 8.60 12.90
C SER A 164 -13.62 7.19 12.31
N ILE A 165 -14.69 6.79 11.61
CA ILE A 165 -14.82 5.47 10.98
C ILE A 165 -13.75 5.29 9.91
N ILE A 166 -13.59 6.26 9.00
CA ILE A 166 -12.57 6.21 7.94
C ILE A 166 -11.17 6.14 8.53
N THR A 167 -10.87 6.91 9.58
CA THR A 167 -9.55 6.85 10.23
C THR A 167 -9.28 5.48 10.84
N THR A 168 -10.27 4.88 11.51
CA THR A 168 -10.16 3.52 12.06
C THR A 168 -9.95 2.48 10.96
N VAL A 169 -10.74 2.54 9.88
CA VAL A 169 -10.59 1.63 8.73
C VAL A 169 -9.19 1.75 8.11
N LEU A 170 -8.68 2.96 7.93
CA LEU A 170 -7.34 3.16 7.40
C LEU A 170 -6.27 2.55 8.29
N ILE A 171 -6.37 2.75 9.62
CA ILE A 171 -5.43 2.16 10.59
C ILE A 171 -5.48 0.62 10.49
N ASP A 172 -6.68 0.04 10.50
CA ASP A 172 -6.86 -1.42 10.41
C ASP A 172 -6.26 -1.99 9.11
N GLN A 173 -6.56 -1.36 7.97
CA GLN A 173 -5.98 -1.72 6.67
C GLN A 173 -4.45 -1.63 6.70
N GLN A 174 -3.87 -0.57 7.28
CA GLN A 174 -2.40 -0.47 7.38
C GLN A 174 -1.81 -1.58 8.26
N SER A 175 -2.48 -1.93 9.36
CA SER A 175 -2.05 -3.01 10.25
C SER A 175 -2.11 -4.38 9.55
N SER A 176 -3.19 -4.67 8.82
CA SER A 176 -3.30 -5.90 8.02
C SER A 176 -2.20 -5.99 6.97
N LEU A 177 -2.00 -4.91 6.19
CA LEU A 177 -0.96 -4.86 5.17
C LEU A 177 0.45 -5.03 5.76
N ALA A 178 0.74 -4.43 6.91
CA ALA A 178 2.01 -4.62 7.60
C ALA A 178 2.21 -6.07 8.05
N SER A 179 1.16 -6.76 8.49
CA SER A 179 1.24 -8.17 8.89
C SER A 179 1.60 -9.08 7.72
N PHE A 180 1.10 -8.78 6.52
CA PHE A 180 1.42 -9.59 5.34
C PHE A 180 2.85 -9.43 4.85
N LEU A 181 3.49 -8.28 5.11
CA LEU A 181 4.92 -8.11 4.87
C LEU A 181 5.73 -9.09 5.71
N ALA A 182 5.35 -9.28 6.98
CA ALA A 182 6.00 -10.28 7.84
C ALA A 182 5.80 -11.71 7.29
N SER A 183 4.61 -12.05 6.82
CA SER A 183 4.35 -13.35 6.16
C SER A 183 5.21 -13.55 4.91
N LEU A 184 5.36 -12.51 4.08
CA LEU A 184 6.20 -12.55 2.89
C LEU A 184 7.69 -12.70 3.26
N GLN A 185 8.17 -12.00 4.29
CA GLN A 185 9.55 -12.14 4.78
C GLN A 185 9.83 -13.56 5.31
N ILE A 186 8.85 -14.20 5.96
CA ILE A 186 8.96 -15.60 6.38
C ILE A 186 9.06 -16.52 5.15
N ALA A 187 8.25 -16.30 4.12
CA ALA A 187 8.31 -17.07 2.87
C ALA A 187 9.64 -16.89 2.11
N LEU A 188 10.26 -15.72 2.23
CA LEU A 188 11.58 -15.43 1.66
C LEU A 188 12.73 -16.02 2.50
N HIS A 189 12.48 -16.43 3.74
CA HIS A 189 13.53 -16.93 4.63
C HIS A 189 14.18 -18.21 4.08
N GLY A 190 15.51 -18.22 3.98
CA GLY A 190 16.26 -19.36 3.44
C GLY A 190 16.31 -19.44 1.91
N THR A 191 15.59 -18.57 1.21
CA THR A 191 15.78 -18.41 -0.24
C THR A 191 17.07 -17.65 -0.53
N SER A 192 17.78 -18.07 -1.57
CA SER A 192 19.06 -17.48 -1.97
C SER A 192 18.94 -16.78 -3.32
N GLY A 193 19.77 -15.77 -3.56
CA GLY A 193 19.78 -15.02 -4.81
C GLY A 193 19.49 -13.54 -4.63
N ARG A 194 19.88 -12.75 -5.63
CA ARG A 194 19.74 -11.29 -5.61
C ARG A 194 18.28 -10.85 -5.60
N GLU A 195 17.40 -11.57 -6.28
CA GLU A 195 15.96 -11.24 -6.36
C GLU A 195 15.30 -11.34 -4.98
N SER A 196 15.58 -12.41 -4.23
CA SER A 196 15.11 -12.57 -2.84
C SER A 196 15.67 -11.50 -1.91
N GLN A 197 16.96 -11.14 -2.06
CA GLN A 197 17.56 -10.05 -1.28
C GLN A 197 16.88 -8.71 -1.56
N VAL A 198 16.62 -8.39 -2.83
CA VAL A 198 15.90 -7.17 -3.22
C VAL A 198 14.51 -7.16 -2.62
N LEU A 199 13.75 -8.24 -2.78
CA LEU A 199 12.38 -8.32 -2.29
C LEU A 199 12.31 -8.25 -0.75
N THR A 200 13.28 -8.85 -0.05
CA THR A 200 13.40 -8.71 1.41
C THR A 200 13.62 -7.26 1.83
N MET A 201 14.53 -6.55 1.16
CA MET A 201 14.76 -5.12 1.42
C MET A 201 13.53 -4.27 1.11
N GLU A 202 12.80 -4.58 0.04
CA GLU A 202 11.55 -3.90 -0.30
C GLU A 202 10.48 -4.10 0.79
N CYS A 203 10.41 -5.29 1.40
CA CYS A 203 9.53 -5.57 2.52
C CYS A 203 9.91 -4.76 3.77
N ASP A 204 11.20 -4.66 4.08
CA ASP A 204 11.69 -3.84 5.22
C ASP A 204 11.32 -2.37 5.03
N MET A 205 11.57 -1.82 3.83
CA MET A 205 11.21 -0.45 3.49
C MET A 205 9.69 -0.21 3.57
N LEU A 206 8.87 -1.16 3.12
CA LEU A 206 7.41 -1.06 3.27
C LEU A 206 6.98 -1.13 4.74
N LYS A 207 7.64 -1.93 5.56
CA LYS A 207 7.36 -2.02 7.00
C LYS A 207 7.64 -0.69 7.69
N ASP A 208 8.79 -0.08 7.43
CA ASP A 208 9.14 1.24 7.97
C ASP A 208 8.10 2.31 7.57
N ARG A 209 7.65 2.28 6.29
CA ARG A 209 6.57 3.17 5.83
C ARG A 209 5.26 2.88 6.53
N ALA A 210 4.90 1.62 6.75
CA ALA A 210 3.68 1.23 7.43
C ALA A 210 3.64 1.77 8.87
N GLU A 211 4.74 1.60 9.61
CA GLU A 211 4.89 2.11 10.98
C GLU A 211 4.78 3.64 11.03
N SER A 212 5.43 4.34 10.09
CA SER A 212 5.35 5.79 9.95
C SER A 212 3.92 6.28 9.66
N ILE A 213 3.23 5.65 8.69
CA ILE A 213 1.85 5.97 8.31
C ILE A 213 0.90 5.74 9.49
N ALA A 214 0.97 4.57 10.12
CA ALA A 214 0.14 4.24 11.28
C ALA A 214 0.37 5.21 12.44
N GLY A 215 1.62 5.52 12.75
CA GLY A 215 1.98 6.50 13.78
C GLY A 215 1.43 7.90 13.50
N ARG A 216 1.43 8.35 12.24
CA ARG A 216 0.84 9.63 11.83
C ARG A 216 -0.69 9.62 11.92
N LEU A 217 -1.35 8.54 11.51
CA LEU A 217 -2.80 8.38 11.62
C LEU A 217 -3.27 8.40 13.08
N VAL A 218 -2.56 7.71 13.99
CA VAL A 218 -2.85 7.73 15.42
C VAL A 218 -2.69 9.14 15.99
N LYS A 219 -1.58 9.82 15.70
CA LYS A 219 -1.37 11.22 16.13
C LYS A 219 -2.46 12.16 15.60
N PHE A 220 -2.88 11.98 14.35
CA PHE A 220 -3.95 12.76 13.76
C PHE A 220 -5.29 12.53 14.47
N ARG A 221 -5.65 11.26 14.72
CA ARG A 221 -6.86 10.91 15.49
C ARG A 221 -6.85 11.58 16.86
N ASP A 222 -5.74 11.46 17.58
CA ASP A 222 -5.62 12.01 18.94
C ASP A 222 -5.68 13.54 18.95
N ALA A 223 -5.05 14.21 17.97
CA ALA A 223 -5.12 15.66 17.80
C ALA A 223 -6.54 16.13 17.42
N SER A 224 -7.23 15.38 16.56
CA SER A 224 -8.61 15.67 16.15
C SER A 224 -9.59 15.54 17.31
N ASN A 225 -9.43 14.51 18.14
CA ASN A 225 -10.23 14.32 19.34
C ASN A 225 -10.00 15.45 20.36
N LYS A 226 -8.73 15.84 20.59
CA LYS A 226 -8.38 16.94 21.51
C LYS A 226 -8.91 18.30 21.06
N SER A 227 -8.98 18.53 19.75
CA SER A 227 -9.48 19.78 19.17
C SER A 227 -10.99 19.82 18.97
N GLY A 228 -11.70 18.71 19.27
CA GLY A 228 -13.16 18.61 19.07
C GLY A 228 -13.57 18.60 17.60
N LEU A 229 -12.63 18.40 16.66
CA LEU A 229 -12.89 18.34 15.22
C LEU A 229 -13.56 17.03 14.81
N VAL A 230 -13.39 15.99 15.61
CA VAL A 230 -13.93 14.65 15.39
C VAL A 230 -14.52 14.17 16.72
N SER A 231 -15.82 13.91 16.74
CA SER A 231 -16.60 13.45 17.92
C SER A 231 -17.00 11.99 17.79
#